data_AF-A0A164YW59-F1
#
_entry.id   AF-A0A164YW59-F1
#
_cell.length_a   1.000
_cell.length_b   1.000
_cell.length_c   1.000
_cell.angle_alpha   90.00
_cell.angle_beta   90.00
_cell.angle_gamma   90.00
#
_symmetry.space_group_name_H-M   'P 1'
#
loop_
_entity.id
_entity.type
_entity.pdbx_description
1 polymer ?
#
loop_
_entity_poly.entity_id
_entity_poly.type
_entity_poly.pdbx_seq_one_letter_code
_entity_poly.pdbx_strand_id
1 'polypeptide(L)'
;MSADERAVLRLSQDIAQLKGALIPIDELEAELHPWVQQLLMAQLQQLALRNDLQVIVTAHSPVVLDSVPRNGRIFLEPQHG
;
A
#
# COMPACT_ATOMS: atom_id res chain seq x y z
N MET A 1 12.91 16.91 -4.37
CA MET A 1 11.82 15.92 -4.25
C MET A 1 11.54 15.36 -5.62
N SER A 2 11.69 14.04 -5.78
CA SER A 2 11.34 13.35 -7.02
C SER A 2 9.81 13.34 -7.22
N ALA A 3 9.33 12.91 -8.39
CA ALA A 3 7.88 12.79 -8.64
C ALA A 3 7.23 11.77 -7.68
N ASP A 4 7.96 10.70 -7.46
CA ASP A 4 7.73 9.54 -6.60
C ASP A 4 7.56 9.93 -5.12
N GLU A 5 8.42 10.79 -4.55
CA GLU A 5 8.24 11.29 -3.18
C GLU A 5 6.98 12.14 -3.00
N ARG A 6 6.58 12.89 -4.03
CA ARG A 6 5.37 13.73 -3.97
C ARG A 6 4.09 12.91 -4.01
N ALA A 7 4.07 11.80 -4.75
CA ALA A 7 2.93 10.89 -4.79
C ALA A 7 2.71 10.26 -3.40
N VAL A 8 3.77 9.76 -2.77
CA VAL A 8 3.74 9.19 -1.42
C VAL A 8 3.23 10.19 -0.38
N LEU A 9 3.74 11.43 -0.41
CA LEU A 9 3.32 12.45 0.54
C LEU A 9 1.85 12.86 0.38
N ARG A 10 1.36 12.99 -0.86
CA ARG A 10 -0.05 13.31 -1.13
C ARG A 10 -0.98 12.20 -0.64
N LEU A 11 -0.69 10.96 -1.02
CA LEU A 11 -1.46 9.80 -0.55
C LEU A 11 -1.48 9.73 0.98
N SER A 12 -0.33 9.92 1.62
CA SER A 12 -0.25 9.90 3.09
C SER A 12 -1.09 11.02 3.73
N GLN A 13 -1.10 12.22 3.16
CA GLN A 13 -1.90 13.34 3.66
C GLN A 13 -3.40 13.10 3.51
N ASP A 14 -3.84 12.60 2.36
CA ASP A 14 -5.25 12.33 2.08
C ASP A 14 -5.75 11.20 3.00
N ILE A 15 -4.98 10.12 3.13
CA ILE A 15 -5.31 8.97 3.98
C ILE A 15 -5.30 9.34 5.46
N ALA A 16 -4.39 10.22 5.90
CA ALA A 16 -4.29 10.62 7.30
C ALA A 16 -5.54 11.33 7.84
N GLN A 17 -6.37 11.91 6.97
CA GLN A 17 -7.62 12.56 7.37
C GLN A 17 -8.79 11.58 7.51
N LEU A 18 -8.68 10.39 6.92
CA LEU A 18 -9.71 9.36 6.97
C LEU A 18 -9.67 8.63 8.31
N LYS A 19 -10.84 8.15 8.76
CA LYS A 19 -11.01 7.28 9.93
C LYS A 19 -12.06 6.22 9.65
N GLY A 20 -11.84 4.98 10.09
CA GLY A 20 -12.82 3.90 9.94
C GLY A 20 -13.11 3.51 8.48
N ALA A 21 -12.14 3.70 7.56
CA ALA A 21 -12.37 3.62 6.12
C ALA A 21 -11.65 2.42 5.47
N LEU A 22 -12.22 1.91 4.38
CA LEU A 22 -11.59 0.94 3.49
C LEU A 22 -10.95 1.68 2.30
N ILE A 23 -9.66 1.45 2.07
CA ILE A 23 -8.86 2.14 1.06
C ILE A 23 -8.28 1.08 0.10
N PRO A 24 -8.87 0.92 -1.09
CA PRO A 24 -8.27 0.13 -2.16
C PRO A 24 -7.21 0.96 -2.91
N ILE A 25 -6.04 0.38 -3.16
CA ILE A 25 -4.98 0.97 -3.98
C ILE A 25 -4.54 -0.07 -5.01
N ASP A 26 -4.57 0.32 -6.28
CA ASP A 26 -4.15 -0.54 -7.39
C ASP A 26 -2.68 -0.27 -7.74
N GLU A 27 -1.91 -1.31 -8.03
CA GLU A 27 -0.49 -1.29 -8.41
C GLU A 27 0.35 -0.29 -7.59
N LEU A 28 0.34 -0.45 -6.26
CA LEU A 28 0.97 0.50 -5.33
C LEU A 28 2.44 0.83 -5.70
N GLU A 29 3.16 -0.14 -6.24
CA GLU A 29 4.57 -0.03 -6.60
C GLU A 29 4.86 0.69 -7.92
N ALA A 30 3.83 1.06 -8.70
CA ALA A 30 4.00 1.59 -10.05
C ALA A 30 4.99 2.77 -10.05
N GLU A 31 6.07 2.61 -10.84
CA GLU A 31 7.14 3.61 -11.01
C GLU A 31 7.92 3.99 -9.73
N LEU A 32 7.73 3.25 -8.61
CA LEU A 32 8.44 3.51 -7.36
C LEU A 32 9.72 2.67 -7.24
N HIS A 33 10.81 3.31 -6.80
CA HIS A 33 12.01 2.59 -6.40
C HIS A 33 11.72 1.67 -5.20
N PRO A 34 12.30 0.44 -5.12
CA PRO A 34 12.06 -0.51 -4.02
C PRO A 34 12.12 0.07 -2.60
N TRP A 35 13.09 0.94 -2.35
CA TRP A 35 13.22 1.62 -1.06
C TRP A 35 11.99 2.50 -0.72
N VAL A 36 11.43 3.19 -1.71
CA VAL A 36 10.23 4.02 -1.53
C VAL A 36 9.00 3.16 -1.28
N GLN A 37 8.90 1.99 -1.94
CA GLN A 37 7.82 1.03 -1.70
C GLN A 37 7.80 0.55 -0.24
N GLN A 38 8.97 0.23 0.33
CA GLN A 38 9.08 -0.16 1.75
C GLN A 38 8.64 0.97 2.69
N LEU A 39 9.08 2.20 2.41
CA LEU A 39 8.70 3.36 3.22
C LEU A 39 7.18 3.60 3.16
N LEU A 40 6.59 3.57 1.96
CA LEU A 40 5.16 3.74 1.76
C LEU A 40 4.36 2.67 2.49
N MET A 41 4.75 1.40 2.39
CA MET A 41 4.08 0.32 3.11
C MET A 41 4.17 0.47 4.63
N ALA A 42 5.30 0.91 5.16
CA ALA A 42 5.44 1.20 6.59
C ALA A 42 4.52 2.35 7.04
N GLN A 43 4.41 3.42 6.24
CA GLN A 43 3.51 4.55 6.51
C GLN A 43 2.04 4.15 6.45
N LEU A 44 1.63 3.40 5.42
CA LEU A 44 0.25 2.92 5.27
C LEU A 44 -0.17 2.04 6.47
N GLN A 45 0.70 1.14 6.92
CA GLN A 45 0.44 0.32 8.11
C GLN A 45 0.31 1.16 9.38
N GLN A 46 1.17 2.18 9.56
CA GLN A 46 1.07 3.11 10.69
C GLN A 46 -0.27 3.87 10.67
N LEU A 47 -0.67 4.38 9.51
CA LEU A 47 -1.94 5.09 9.34
C LEU A 47 -3.14 4.18 9.57
N ALA A 48 -3.09 2.95 9.04
CA ALA A 48 -4.13 1.96 9.22
C ALA A 48 -4.41 1.66 10.70
N LEU A 49 -3.36 1.45 11.49
CA LEU A 49 -3.48 1.21 12.92
C LEU A 49 -3.96 2.45 13.69
N ARG A 50 -3.46 3.63 13.36
CA ARG A 50 -3.79 4.88 14.07
C ARG A 50 -5.22 5.36 13.81
N ASN A 51 -5.71 5.15 12.59
CA ASN A 51 -6.96 5.72 12.11
C ASN A 51 -8.07 4.67 11.91
N ASP A 52 -7.84 3.42 12.32
CA ASP A 52 -8.77 2.30 12.12
C ASP A 52 -9.13 2.12 10.63
N LEU A 53 -8.10 2.02 9.78
CA LEU A 53 -8.28 1.87 8.34
C LEU A 53 -8.00 0.44 7.91
N GLN A 54 -8.77 -0.04 6.94
CA GLN A 54 -8.44 -1.22 6.18
C GLN A 54 -7.82 -0.77 4.86
N VAL A 55 -6.57 -1.14 4.59
CA VAL A 55 -5.91 -0.83 3.32
C VAL A 55 -5.75 -2.13 2.55
N ILE A 56 -6.29 -2.17 1.34
CA ILE A 56 -6.15 -3.30 0.42
C ILE A 56 -5.33 -2.81 -0.76
N VAL A 57 -4.22 -3.50 -1.05
CA VAL A 57 -3.35 -3.15 -2.17
C VAL A 57 -3.29 -4.32 -3.15
N THR A 58 -3.24 -4.00 -4.45
CA THR A 58 -2.76 -4.95 -5.45
C THR A 58 -1.28 -4.66 -5.71
N ALA A 59 -0.52 -5.74 -5.91
CA ALA A 59 0.92 -5.64 -6.18
C ALA A 59 1.44 -6.91 -6.87
N HIS A 60 2.36 -6.69 -7.79
CA HIS A 60 3.30 -7.64 -8.38
C HIS A 60 4.69 -7.57 -7.72
N SER A 61 5.00 -6.49 -7.00
CA SER A 61 6.31 -6.30 -6.35
C SER A 61 6.50 -7.23 -5.15
N PRO A 62 7.56 -8.08 -5.14
CA PRO A 62 7.92 -8.86 -3.97
C PRO A 62 8.18 -8.00 -2.73
N VAL A 63 8.69 -6.77 -2.93
CA VAL A 63 9.00 -5.84 -1.83
C VAL A 63 7.72 -5.40 -1.10
N VAL A 64 6.65 -5.14 -1.85
CA VAL A 64 5.34 -4.82 -1.28
C VAL A 64 4.73 -6.06 -0.63
N LEU A 65 4.73 -7.19 -1.32
CA LEU A 65 4.19 -8.45 -0.81
C LEU A 65 4.90 -8.90 0.48
N ASP A 66 6.22 -8.72 0.56
CA ASP A 66 7.01 -9.11 1.73
C ASP A 66 6.88 -8.16 2.93
N SER A 67 6.34 -6.96 2.71
CA SER A 67 6.10 -5.99 3.78
C SER A 67 4.87 -6.31 4.66
N VAL A 68 4.06 -7.29 4.25
CA VAL A 68 2.88 -7.76 4.99
C VAL A 68 3.04 -9.22 5.43
N PRO A 69 2.48 -9.63 6.58
CA PRO A 69 2.52 -11.03 7.01
C PRO A 69 1.74 -11.93 6.05
N ARG A 70 2.07 -13.23 6.02
CA ARG A 70 1.46 -14.19 5.06
C ARG A 70 -0.06 -14.23 5.10
N ASN A 71 -0.68 -14.06 6.28
CA ASN A 71 -2.13 -14.03 6.44
C ASN A 71 -2.78 -12.77 5.83
N GLY A 72 -2.01 -11.72 5.55
CA GLY A 72 -2.45 -10.53 4.83
C GLY A 72 -2.22 -10.59 3.32
N ARG A 73 -1.71 -11.71 2.79
CA ARG A 73 -1.44 -11.89 1.36
C ARG A 73 -2.52 -12.78 0.74
N ILE A 74 -3.21 -12.25 -0.26
CA ILE A 74 -4.16 -13.02 -1.07
C ILE A 74 -3.57 -13.15 -2.47
N PHE A 75 -3.39 -14.39 -2.91
CA PHE A 75 -2.96 -14.67 -4.27
C PHE A 75 -4.18 -14.99 -5.13
N LEU A 76 -4.32 -14.27 -6.24
CA LEU A 76 -5.43 -14.43 -7.18
C LEU A 76 -4.89 -15.12 -8.43
N GLU A 77 -5.38 -16.33 -8.71
CA GLU A 77 -5.14 -17.01 -9.98
C GLU A 77 -6.41 -16.98 -10.84
N PRO A 78 -6.27 -16.84 -12.18
CA PRO A 78 -7.39 -17.06 -13.08
C PRO A 78 -7.95 -18.46 -12.90
N GLN A 79 -9.26 -18.57 -12.69
CA GLN A 79 -9.92 -19.87 -12.74
C GLN A 79 -9.99 -20.30 -14.21
N HIS A 80 -9.18 -21.29 -14.58
CA HIS A 80 -9.31 -21.98 -15.86
C HIS A 80 -10.56 -22.87 -15.77
N GLY A 81 -11.65 -22.44 -16.40
CA GLY A 81 -12.85 -23.25 -16.65
C GLY A 81 -12.72 -24.09 -17.91
#